data_AF-A0A9W8LWP4-F1
#
_entry.id   AF-A0A9W8LWP4-F1
#
_cell.length_a   1.000
_cell.length_b   1.000
_cell.length_c   1.000
_cell.angle_alpha   90.00
_cell.angle_beta   90.00
_cell.angle_gamma   90.00
#
_symmetry.space_group_name_H-M   'P 1'
#
loop_
_entity.id
_entity.type
_entity.pdbx_description
1 polymer ?
#
loop_
_entity_poly.entity_id
_entity_poly.type
_entity_poly.pdbx_seq_one_letter_code
_entity_poly.pdbx_strand_id
1 'polypeptide(L)'
;MCVLPPYSRKLLPSVLRPLMVDIYSPIRDLYPTSFTVDMNGKKMPWEAVVLIDFVDIDRIRAAMAPNLARLSEDEQRRNSRGKTMMYSYAPIDFEDDDNNAPEYIPPRNLDFPVIRPLKCKGIVYTSLKPQGSHTKLELIQGLVKKTVCRDKMRPGFPSLFTVPHTACLKFNHTEVFGSSSRDETLVLTLAPNNFDVAGTAAAIAPELLSGKHIYGAYRPRRIFVSWPYLKDSVLVGVSDESGVYTIDASGTNIVHVQYRNAGERQVQSKLFMDAINKYEREYGVVLPKDHHVLMHVLPLRGLQLYPDGSLLRDYGFAGTDRSSNSPWASVDSWTSLGVRSYPPSLVLSDLSGSWVNNPRFSEHEAIPLEKAFPESSRIFFLGNTPLYGSPGKVIGHGHDSNGTVVGVDMQLQAITDPSAFKTENFLGVNALSQYVRSSNSVYKPSYVVARQVGISPLLLSCITSRMMISEGDNTRIQVGLGLKFEAKRLKVPGYARRAPNGWQFSDCALDLIAKYKAAFPEMFACLEEACKNNSIASTAECLPLHEDAEPDKRSEVKRLKQWIKDN
;
A
#
# COMPACT_ATOMS: atom_id res chain seq x y z
N MET A 1 -18.84 19.29 -28.69
CA MET A 1 -18.36 18.93 -30.04
C MET A 1 -16.88 19.27 -30.23
N CYS A 2 -16.42 20.45 -29.81
CA CYS A 2 -15.06 20.97 -29.99
C CYS A 2 -13.88 20.10 -29.48
N VAL A 3 -14.13 18.99 -28.79
CA VAL A 3 -13.11 18.12 -28.18
C VAL A 3 -13.14 16.70 -28.74
N LEU A 4 -14.32 16.21 -29.11
CA LEU A 4 -14.46 14.80 -29.50
C LEU A 4 -14.03 14.62 -30.95
N PRO A 5 -13.32 13.54 -31.30
CA PRO A 5 -13.06 13.17 -32.69
C PRO A 5 -14.29 12.49 -33.32
N PRO A 6 -14.37 12.41 -34.68
CA PRO A 6 -15.45 11.72 -35.40
C PRO A 6 -15.71 10.29 -34.93
N TYR A 7 -14.66 9.57 -34.54
CA TYR A 7 -14.78 8.18 -34.07
C TYR A 7 -15.65 8.06 -32.82
N SER A 8 -15.63 9.09 -31.96
CA SER A 8 -16.41 9.17 -30.71
C SER A 8 -17.74 9.88 -30.87
N ARG A 9 -18.21 10.16 -32.10
CA ARG A 9 -19.49 10.86 -32.37
C ARG A 9 -20.70 10.21 -31.70
N LYS A 10 -20.65 8.90 -31.42
CA LYS A 10 -21.73 8.17 -30.74
C LYS A 10 -22.07 8.76 -29.35
N LEU A 11 -21.11 9.44 -28.71
CA LEU A 11 -21.31 10.12 -27.41
C LEU A 11 -22.12 11.41 -27.50
N LEU A 12 -22.28 11.96 -28.70
CA LEU A 12 -23.13 13.13 -28.93
C LEU A 12 -24.60 12.70 -29.17
N PRO A 13 -25.56 13.60 -28.92
CA PRO A 13 -26.93 13.48 -29.40
C PRO A 13 -26.98 13.09 -30.87
N SER A 14 -27.90 12.20 -31.25
CA SER A 14 -28.01 11.65 -32.62
C SER A 14 -28.07 12.75 -33.70
N VAL A 15 -28.75 13.85 -33.39
CA VAL A 15 -28.96 15.01 -34.27
C VAL A 15 -27.64 15.76 -34.59
N LEU A 16 -26.67 15.74 -33.68
CA LEU A 16 -25.40 16.46 -33.84
C LEU A 16 -24.30 15.61 -34.50
N ARG A 17 -24.49 14.28 -34.60
CA ARG A 17 -23.49 13.36 -35.16
C ARG A 17 -23.16 13.62 -36.65
N PRO A 18 -24.14 13.96 -37.52
CA PRO A 18 -23.85 14.22 -38.93
C PRO A 18 -22.88 15.39 -39.13
N LEU A 19 -22.94 16.42 -38.29
CA LEU A 19 -22.08 17.61 -38.39
C LEU A 19 -20.57 17.29 -38.34
N MET A 20 -20.16 16.14 -37.78
CA MET A 20 -18.73 15.76 -37.72
C MET A 20 -18.26 14.91 -38.89
N VAL A 21 -19.18 14.31 -39.66
CA VAL A 21 -18.84 13.27 -40.64
C VAL A 21 -19.36 13.58 -42.04
N ASP A 22 -20.51 14.25 -42.12
CA ASP A 22 -21.11 14.65 -43.38
C ASP A 22 -20.16 15.57 -44.16
N ILE A 23 -19.97 15.24 -45.43
CA ILE A 23 -19.08 15.97 -46.34
C ILE A 23 -19.59 17.39 -46.59
N TYR A 24 -20.91 17.61 -46.48
CA TYR A 24 -21.54 18.91 -46.66
C TYR A 24 -21.64 19.71 -45.36
N SER A 25 -21.11 19.19 -44.25
CA SER A 25 -21.12 19.93 -42.99
C SER A 25 -20.20 21.16 -43.08
N PRO A 26 -20.67 22.34 -42.63
CA PRO A 26 -19.90 23.58 -42.66
C PRO A 26 -18.67 23.58 -41.73
N ILE A 27 -18.52 22.52 -40.91
CA ILE A 27 -17.42 22.32 -39.96
C ILE A 27 -16.71 20.99 -40.17
N ARG A 28 -16.87 20.33 -41.34
CA ARG A 28 -16.27 19.02 -41.64
C ARG A 28 -14.74 19.06 -41.67
N ASP A 29 -14.17 20.20 -42.07
CA ASP A 29 -12.75 20.52 -42.10
C ASP A 29 -12.11 20.42 -40.71
N LEU A 30 -12.84 20.80 -39.66
CA LEU A 30 -12.35 20.78 -38.27
C LEU A 30 -12.23 19.38 -37.67
N TYR A 31 -12.69 18.34 -38.39
CA TYR A 31 -12.68 16.96 -37.90
C TYR A 31 -12.02 16.01 -38.91
N PRO A 32 -10.69 16.10 -39.09
CA PRO A 32 -9.97 15.22 -40.00
C PRO A 32 -10.00 13.75 -39.51
N THR A 33 -10.06 12.82 -40.46
CA THR A 33 -9.97 11.38 -40.18
C THR A 33 -8.52 10.92 -39.99
N SER A 34 -7.57 11.67 -40.53
CA SER A 34 -6.13 11.46 -40.43
C SER A 34 -5.47 12.80 -40.16
N PHE A 35 -4.53 12.83 -39.22
CA PHE A 35 -3.77 14.03 -38.86
C PHE A 35 -2.29 13.68 -38.76
N THR A 36 -1.44 14.68 -38.94
CA THR A 36 0.01 14.51 -38.85
C THR A 36 0.44 14.60 -37.39
N VAL A 37 1.38 13.74 -37.01
CA VAL A 37 1.99 13.72 -35.68
C VAL A 37 3.48 13.99 -35.84
N ASP A 38 3.96 15.06 -35.22
CA ASP A 38 5.38 15.40 -35.18
C ASP A 38 6.00 14.90 -33.88
N MET A 39 6.95 13.98 -33.98
CA MET A 39 7.64 13.41 -32.83
C MET A 39 8.57 14.43 -32.16
N ASN A 40 9.04 15.47 -32.85
CA ASN A 40 9.93 16.53 -32.32
C ASN A 40 11.03 16.01 -31.37
N GLY A 41 11.74 14.95 -31.80
CA GLY A 41 12.83 14.31 -31.03
C GLY A 41 12.38 13.49 -29.80
N LYS A 42 11.07 13.40 -29.51
CA LYS A 42 10.52 12.50 -28.50
C LYS A 42 10.49 11.07 -29.01
N LYS A 43 10.63 10.13 -28.07
CA LYS A 43 10.62 8.69 -28.38
C LYS A 43 9.22 8.10 -28.36
N MET A 44 8.35 8.66 -27.52
CA MET A 44 7.03 8.08 -27.26
C MET A 44 5.94 8.88 -27.98
N PRO A 45 4.99 8.21 -28.67
CA PRO A 45 4.02 8.89 -29.53
C PRO A 45 3.00 9.74 -28.76
N TRP A 46 2.77 9.48 -27.47
CA TRP A 46 1.89 10.31 -26.64
C TRP A 46 2.53 11.64 -26.19
N GLU A 47 3.84 11.79 -26.36
CA GLU A 47 4.56 13.05 -26.14
C GLU A 47 4.65 13.88 -27.43
N ALA A 48 4.26 13.30 -28.56
CA ALA A 48 4.35 13.92 -29.86
C ALA A 48 3.32 15.04 -30.02
N VAL A 49 3.65 16.01 -30.87
CA VAL A 49 2.78 17.12 -31.18
C VAL A 49 1.76 16.68 -32.22
N VAL A 50 0.48 16.73 -31.85
CA VAL A 50 -0.64 16.43 -32.73
C VAL A 50 -1.00 17.70 -33.51
N LEU A 51 -0.80 17.68 -34.83
CA LEU A 51 -1.05 18.82 -35.70
C LEU A 51 -2.50 18.79 -36.20
N ILE A 52 -3.37 19.49 -35.48
CA ILE A 52 -4.78 19.70 -35.84
C ILE A 52 -5.07 21.19 -35.73
N ASP A 53 -5.85 21.72 -36.68
CA ASP A 53 -6.22 23.13 -36.69
C ASP A 53 -7.06 23.50 -35.46
N PHE A 54 -6.86 24.72 -34.97
CA PHE A 54 -7.67 25.24 -33.88
C PHE A 54 -9.12 25.43 -34.31
N VAL A 55 -10.02 25.00 -33.46
CA VAL A 55 -11.46 25.06 -33.69
C VAL A 55 -11.98 26.49 -33.60
N ASP A 56 -12.67 26.95 -34.65
CA ASP A 56 -13.47 28.17 -34.62
C ASP A 56 -14.79 27.91 -33.87
N ILE A 57 -14.90 28.51 -32.68
CA ILE A 57 -16.03 28.33 -31.77
C ILE A 57 -17.33 28.89 -32.36
N ASP A 58 -17.25 30.01 -33.08
CA ASP A 58 -18.43 30.68 -33.62
C ASP A 58 -18.98 29.93 -34.83
N ARG A 59 -18.11 29.39 -35.69
CA ARG A 59 -18.50 28.45 -36.76
C ARG A 59 -19.23 27.22 -36.21
N ILE A 60 -18.70 26.61 -35.15
CA ILE A 60 -19.37 25.46 -34.51
C ILE A 60 -20.72 25.86 -33.91
N ARG A 61 -20.79 26.99 -33.22
CA ARG A 61 -22.05 27.46 -32.61
C ARG A 61 -23.12 27.71 -33.67
N ALA A 62 -22.77 28.33 -34.79
CA ALA A 62 -23.66 28.56 -35.93
C ALA A 62 -24.15 27.24 -36.55
N ALA A 63 -23.25 26.27 -36.76
CA ALA A 63 -23.60 24.95 -37.29
C ALA A 63 -24.49 24.12 -36.34
N MET A 64 -24.32 24.28 -35.02
CA MET A 64 -25.11 23.58 -34.01
C MET A 64 -26.50 24.19 -33.82
N ALA A 65 -26.63 25.52 -33.89
CA ALA A 65 -27.87 26.27 -33.61
C ALA A 65 -29.15 25.66 -34.21
N PRO A 66 -29.23 25.31 -35.52
CA PRO A 66 -30.46 24.75 -36.10
C PRO A 66 -30.82 23.37 -35.55
N ASN A 67 -29.84 22.62 -35.04
CA ASN A 67 -30.03 21.27 -34.52
C ASN A 67 -30.29 21.24 -33.01
N LEU A 68 -29.98 22.31 -32.28
CA LEU A 68 -30.21 22.38 -30.82
C LEU A 68 -31.70 22.32 -30.45
N ALA A 69 -32.58 22.89 -31.28
CA ALA A 69 -34.03 22.83 -31.07
C ALA A 69 -34.61 21.42 -31.24
N ARG A 70 -33.87 20.51 -31.89
CA ARG A 70 -34.29 19.13 -32.18
C ARG A 70 -33.80 18.12 -31.14
N LEU A 71 -33.10 18.58 -30.10
CA LEU A 71 -32.68 17.75 -28.99
C LEU A 71 -33.90 17.28 -28.20
N SER A 72 -33.85 16.04 -27.68
CA SER A 72 -34.87 15.55 -26.74
C SER A 72 -34.87 16.36 -25.45
N GLU A 73 -35.97 16.37 -24.71
CA GLU A 73 -36.09 17.11 -23.44
C GLU A 73 -35.00 16.72 -22.43
N ASP A 74 -34.66 15.43 -22.35
CA ASP A 74 -33.57 14.93 -21.51
C ASP A 74 -32.19 15.42 -21.94
N GLU A 75 -31.94 15.50 -23.24
CA GLU A 75 -30.69 16.05 -23.78
C GLU A 75 -30.60 17.56 -23.55
N GLN A 76 -31.71 18.29 -23.68
CA GLN A 76 -31.78 19.72 -23.36
C GLN A 76 -31.51 19.96 -21.88
N ARG A 77 -32.14 19.18 -20.99
CA ARG A 77 -31.92 19.23 -19.53
C ARG A 77 -30.46 18.98 -19.18
N ARG A 78 -29.83 17.97 -19.80
CA ARG A 78 -28.40 17.65 -19.62
C ARG A 78 -27.46 18.70 -20.21
N ASN A 79 -27.92 19.46 -21.20
CA ASN A 79 -27.17 20.54 -21.84
C ASN A 79 -27.28 21.87 -21.06
N SER A 80 -27.40 21.79 -19.73
CA SER A 80 -27.44 22.93 -18.81
C SER A 80 -26.29 22.84 -17.81
N ARG A 81 -25.98 23.97 -17.15
CA ARG A 81 -24.98 23.99 -16.07
C ARG A 81 -25.60 23.46 -14.79
N GLY A 82 -25.01 22.42 -14.22
CA GLY A 82 -25.41 21.89 -12.92
C GLY A 82 -25.05 22.83 -11.75
N LYS A 83 -25.61 22.52 -10.58
CA LYS A 83 -25.28 23.18 -9.31
C LYS A 83 -24.37 22.26 -8.48
N THR A 84 -23.46 22.83 -7.71
CA THR A 84 -22.66 22.08 -6.73
C THR A 84 -23.55 21.66 -5.57
N MET A 85 -23.41 20.42 -5.10
CA MET A 85 -24.17 19.87 -3.97
C MET A 85 -23.24 19.62 -2.78
N MET A 86 -23.69 19.96 -1.57
CA MET A 86 -23.02 19.61 -0.31
C MET A 86 -23.86 18.57 0.43
N TYR A 87 -23.20 17.51 0.87
CA TYR A 87 -23.84 16.39 1.54
C TYR A 87 -23.38 16.30 2.99
N SER A 88 -24.32 16.13 3.92
CA SER A 88 -24.02 15.92 5.34
C SER A 88 -24.85 14.76 5.90
N TYR A 89 -24.31 14.07 6.91
CA TYR A 89 -25.06 13.07 7.67
C TYR A 89 -26.20 13.75 8.43
N ALA A 90 -27.41 13.17 8.36
CA ALA A 90 -28.57 13.59 9.14
C ALA A 90 -29.10 12.38 9.94
N PRO A 91 -29.21 12.48 11.27
CA PRO A 91 -29.88 11.45 12.07
C PRO A 91 -31.37 11.37 11.72
N ILE A 92 -31.98 10.22 12.01
CA ILE A 92 -33.33 9.81 11.55
C ILE A 92 -34.44 10.74 12.06
N ASP A 93 -34.20 11.48 13.15
CA ASP A 93 -35.20 12.35 13.80
C ASP A 93 -35.40 13.71 13.11
N PHE A 94 -34.86 13.88 11.90
CA PHE A 94 -35.32 14.95 11.01
C PHE A 94 -36.70 14.57 10.47
N GLU A 95 -37.74 15.01 11.17
CA GLU A 95 -39.05 15.26 10.58
C GLU A 95 -38.86 16.32 9.48
N ASP A 96 -38.53 15.90 8.25
CA ASP A 96 -39.07 16.65 7.12
C ASP A 96 -40.57 16.38 7.18
N ASP A 97 -41.35 17.45 7.35
CA ASP A 97 -42.82 17.53 7.50
C ASP A 97 -43.60 16.97 6.29
N ASP A 98 -42.92 16.24 5.41
CA ASP A 98 -43.46 15.52 4.27
C ASP A 98 -43.17 14.03 4.46
N ASN A 99 -44.22 13.20 4.45
CA ASN A 99 -44.22 11.72 4.40
C ASN A 99 -43.54 11.14 3.12
N ASN A 100 -42.53 11.82 2.59
CA ASN A 100 -41.95 11.63 1.26
C ASN A 100 -40.41 11.59 1.34
N ALA A 101 -39.87 10.83 2.29
CA ALA A 101 -38.42 10.62 2.41
C ALA A 101 -37.86 10.18 1.05
N PRO A 102 -36.92 10.94 0.43
CA PRO A 102 -36.52 10.70 -0.94
C PRO A 102 -35.84 9.35 -1.08
N GLU A 103 -36.41 8.48 -1.92
CA GLU A 103 -35.84 7.18 -2.26
C GLU A 103 -34.70 7.34 -3.25
N TYR A 104 -33.53 6.76 -2.96
CA TYR A 104 -32.53 6.56 -4.00
C TYR A 104 -32.89 5.30 -4.80
N ILE A 105 -33.44 5.51 -5.99
CA ILE A 105 -33.68 4.44 -6.97
C ILE A 105 -32.43 4.34 -7.86
N PRO A 106 -31.63 3.27 -7.75
CA PRO A 106 -30.49 3.09 -8.64
C PRO A 106 -30.96 2.98 -10.11
N PRO A 107 -30.16 3.46 -11.08
CA PRO A 107 -30.42 3.22 -12.50
C PRO A 107 -30.71 1.74 -12.76
N ARG A 108 -31.66 1.44 -13.67
CA ARG A 108 -32.23 0.09 -13.94
C ARG A 108 -31.23 -1.05 -14.24
N ASN A 109 -29.92 -0.75 -14.34
CA ASN A 109 -28.86 -1.69 -14.71
C ASN A 109 -27.77 -1.81 -13.63
N LEU A 110 -28.07 -1.45 -12.38
CA LEU A 110 -27.12 -1.52 -11.27
C LEU A 110 -27.69 -2.34 -10.11
N ASP A 111 -26.93 -3.36 -9.69
CA ASP A 111 -27.23 -4.23 -8.55
C ASP A 111 -26.97 -3.55 -7.19
N PHE A 112 -27.50 -2.33 -6.99
CA PHE A 112 -27.47 -1.68 -5.69
C PHE A 112 -28.83 -1.84 -4.99
N PRO A 113 -28.86 -2.24 -3.71
CA PRO A 113 -30.11 -2.24 -2.96
C PRO A 113 -30.59 -0.81 -2.73
N VAL A 114 -31.90 -0.62 -2.70
CA VAL A 114 -32.52 0.65 -2.28
C VAL A 114 -32.17 0.92 -0.81
N ILE A 115 -31.69 2.12 -0.52
CA ILE A 115 -31.32 2.54 0.85
C ILE A 115 -32.52 3.24 1.51
N ARG A 116 -33.02 2.71 2.64
CA ARG A 116 -34.07 3.32 3.45
C ARG A 116 -33.81 3.12 4.96
N PRO A 117 -34.00 4.15 5.82
CA PRO A 117 -34.19 5.58 5.48
C PRO A 117 -32.88 6.25 5.02
N LEU A 118 -32.98 7.28 4.18
CA LEU A 118 -31.82 8.04 3.70
C LEU A 118 -31.26 8.93 4.83
N LYS A 119 -30.04 8.64 5.31
CA LYS A 119 -29.36 9.40 6.39
C LYS A 119 -28.45 10.51 5.88
N CYS A 120 -28.72 11.02 4.70
CA CYS A 120 -27.88 12.00 4.03
C CYS A 120 -28.74 13.13 3.48
N LYS A 121 -28.42 14.37 3.88
CA LYS A 121 -29.05 15.58 3.36
C LYS A 121 -28.14 16.21 2.32
N GLY A 122 -28.64 16.39 1.11
CA GLY A 122 -27.97 17.12 0.04
C GLY A 122 -28.58 18.52 -0.12
N ILE A 123 -27.77 19.57 0.03
CA ILE A 123 -28.20 20.95 -0.23
C ILE A 123 -27.39 21.55 -1.38
N VAL A 124 -27.98 22.52 -2.09
CA VAL A 124 -27.26 23.28 -3.10
C VAL A 124 -26.19 24.12 -2.41
N TYR A 125 -24.92 23.84 -2.72
CA TYR A 125 -23.81 24.63 -2.26
C TYR A 125 -23.66 25.87 -3.13
N THR A 126 -23.92 27.04 -2.53
CA THR A 126 -23.61 28.32 -3.15
C THR A 126 -22.31 28.82 -2.53
N SER A 127 -21.31 29.13 -3.36
CA SER A 127 -20.05 29.70 -2.89
C SER A 127 -20.30 30.91 -1.98
N LEU A 128 -19.49 31.03 -0.92
CA LEU A 128 -19.59 32.12 0.03
C LEU A 128 -19.53 33.46 -0.71
N LYS A 129 -20.64 34.22 -0.66
CA LYS A 129 -20.61 35.65 -0.98
C LYS A 129 -19.93 36.36 0.20
N PRO A 130 -19.10 37.38 -0.03
CA PRO A 130 -18.52 38.13 1.08
C PRO A 130 -19.65 38.71 1.95
N GLN A 131 -19.57 38.49 3.27
CA GLN A 131 -20.48 39.10 4.25
C GLN A 131 -19.81 40.36 4.83
N GLY A 132 -20.59 41.44 5.03
CA GLY A 132 -20.11 42.71 5.61
C GLY A 132 -19.73 43.79 4.59
N SER A 133 -18.96 44.81 5.01
CA SER A 133 -18.58 45.97 4.15
C SER A 133 -17.52 45.64 3.08
N HIS A 134 -17.05 44.39 3.03
CA HIS A 134 -16.08 43.95 2.04
C HIS A 134 -16.83 43.55 0.77
N THR A 135 -16.90 44.46 -0.20
CA THR A 135 -17.50 44.21 -1.52
C THR A 135 -16.66 43.30 -2.42
N LYS A 136 -15.44 42.94 -2.01
CA LYS A 136 -14.49 42.13 -2.79
C LYS A 136 -13.71 41.16 -1.88
N LEU A 137 -13.67 39.89 -2.25
CA LEU A 137 -12.78 38.89 -1.64
C LEU A 137 -11.39 39.05 -2.27
N GLU A 138 -10.36 39.25 -1.44
CA GLU A 138 -8.97 39.27 -1.88
C GLU A 138 -8.29 37.94 -1.54
N LEU A 139 -7.55 37.39 -2.50
CA LEU A 139 -6.78 36.17 -2.30
C LEU A 139 -5.57 36.48 -1.42
N ILE A 140 -5.43 35.78 -0.29
CA ILE A 140 -4.22 35.87 0.53
C ILE A 140 -3.11 35.09 -0.16
N GLN A 141 -2.06 35.77 -0.60
CA GLN A 141 -0.87 35.15 -1.18
C GLN A 141 0.11 34.76 -0.06
N GLY A 142 0.55 33.50 -0.06
CA GLY A 142 1.55 33.00 0.89
C GLY A 142 0.98 32.48 2.22
N LEU A 143 1.84 32.44 3.24
CA LEU A 143 1.49 31.89 4.55
C LEU A 143 0.61 32.86 5.35
N VAL A 144 -0.49 32.37 5.89
CA VAL A 144 -1.35 33.14 6.78
C VAL A 144 -0.66 33.31 8.14
N LYS A 145 -0.96 34.41 8.85
CA LYS A 145 -0.49 34.61 10.24
C LYS A 145 -0.84 33.38 11.09
N LYS A 146 0.09 32.95 11.94
CA LYS A 146 0.02 31.73 12.78
C LYS A 146 0.14 30.39 12.03
N THR A 147 0.54 30.40 10.75
CA THR A 147 0.89 29.14 10.06
C THR A 147 2.13 28.51 10.70
N VAL A 148 2.01 27.24 11.05
CA VAL A 148 3.06 26.49 11.74
C VAL A 148 3.95 25.79 10.71
N CYS A 149 5.26 26.02 10.76
CA CYS A 149 6.24 25.54 9.78
C CYS A 149 7.49 24.96 10.46
N ARG A 150 8.39 24.35 9.66
CA ARG A 150 9.73 23.86 10.05
C ARG A 150 9.68 22.85 11.21
N ASP A 151 10.44 23.08 12.27
CA ASP A 151 10.57 22.27 13.48
C ASP A 151 9.27 22.22 14.28
N LYS A 152 8.33 23.12 14.05
CA LYS A 152 7.05 23.18 14.79
C LYS A 152 5.89 22.47 14.09
N MET A 153 6.13 21.84 12.92
CA MET A 153 5.09 21.13 12.17
C MET A 153 4.30 20.12 13.02
N ARG A 154 3.05 19.84 12.62
CA ARG A 154 2.19 18.92 13.36
C ARG A 154 2.64 17.46 13.15
N PRO A 155 2.40 16.56 14.13
CA PRO A 155 2.72 15.14 14.00
C PRO A 155 2.19 14.52 12.70
N GLY A 156 3.06 13.81 11.98
CA GLY A 156 2.73 13.14 10.72
C GLY A 156 3.19 13.89 9.46
N PHE A 157 3.51 15.18 9.55
CA PHE A 157 4.18 15.92 8.47
C PHE A 157 5.69 15.75 8.60
N PRO A 158 6.44 15.45 7.54
CA PRO A 158 7.90 15.36 7.64
C PRO A 158 8.54 16.75 7.82
N SER A 159 9.67 16.81 8.51
CA SER A 159 10.44 18.06 8.64
C SER A 159 11.94 17.80 8.73
N LEU A 160 12.68 18.36 7.77
CA LEU A 160 14.15 18.29 7.74
C LEU A 160 14.79 19.13 8.85
N PHE A 161 14.11 20.17 9.34
CA PHE A 161 14.63 21.14 10.31
C PHE A 161 14.71 20.61 11.76
N THR A 162 14.33 19.35 11.97
CA THR A 162 14.39 18.68 13.28
C THR A 162 15.78 18.13 13.60
N VAL A 163 16.62 17.92 12.58
CA VAL A 163 18.00 17.44 12.72
C VAL A 163 18.93 18.41 11.98
N PRO A 164 20.05 18.85 12.58
CA PRO A 164 21.02 19.69 11.89
C PRO A 164 21.72 18.92 10.76
N HIS A 165 21.69 19.48 9.55
CA HIS A 165 22.23 18.84 8.35
C HIS A 165 22.79 19.87 7.37
N THR A 166 23.66 19.41 6.49
CA THR A 166 24.14 20.15 5.32
C THR A 166 23.60 19.49 4.05
N ALA A 167 23.35 20.27 3.00
CA ALA A 167 22.77 19.77 1.75
C ALA A 167 23.69 20.10 0.57
N CYS A 168 23.93 19.13 -0.31
CA CYS A 168 24.74 19.30 -1.51
C CYS A 168 24.20 18.48 -2.68
N LEU A 169 24.22 19.01 -3.90
CA LEU A 169 23.86 18.26 -5.10
C LEU A 169 25.04 17.37 -5.51
N LYS A 170 24.80 16.05 -5.59
CA LYS A 170 25.82 15.06 -5.96
C LYS A 170 25.19 13.88 -6.71
N PHE A 171 25.99 13.21 -7.54
CA PHE A 171 25.63 11.90 -8.08
C PHE A 171 25.78 10.83 -7.00
N ASN A 172 24.65 10.35 -6.47
CA ASN A 172 24.60 9.39 -5.36
C ASN A 172 23.95 8.05 -5.72
N HIS A 173 23.50 7.87 -6.98
CA HIS A 173 22.84 6.66 -7.46
C HIS A 173 21.63 6.22 -6.60
N THR A 174 20.95 7.18 -5.98
CA THR A 174 19.80 6.96 -5.10
C THR A 174 18.70 6.17 -5.83
N GLU A 175 18.13 5.19 -5.16
CA GLU A 175 17.14 4.26 -5.71
C GLU A 175 15.77 4.51 -5.06
N VAL A 176 14.90 5.25 -5.76
CA VAL A 176 13.55 5.59 -5.27
C VAL A 176 12.47 4.65 -5.85
N PHE A 177 12.61 4.27 -7.12
CA PHE A 177 11.56 3.53 -7.87
C PHE A 177 12.02 2.14 -8.36
N GLY A 178 13.11 1.60 -7.80
CA GLY A 178 13.66 0.27 -8.14
C GLY A 178 14.82 0.27 -9.16
N SER A 179 15.30 1.46 -9.54
CA SER A 179 16.56 1.62 -10.28
C SER A 179 17.31 2.83 -9.76
N SER A 180 18.63 2.76 -9.72
CA SER A 180 19.49 3.89 -9.34
C SER A 180 19.30 5.07 -10.28
N SER A 181 19.19 6.27 -9.70
CA SER A 181 19.20 7.53 -10.43
C SER A 181 20.51 7.70 -11.21
N ARG A 182 20.41 8.29 -12.39
CA ARG A 182 21.54 8.69 -13.23
C ARG A 182 21.90 10.17 -13.07
N ASP A 183 20.99 10.95 -12.50
CA ASP A 183 21.13 12.38 -12.31
C ASP A 183 21.51 12.72 -10.87
N GLU A 184 21.93 13.98 -10.66
CA GLU A 184 22.27 14.51 -9.35
C GLU A 184 21.07 14.45 -8.39
N THR A 185 21.33 14.11 -7.14
CA THR A 185 20.36 14.10 -6.05
C THR A 185 20.83 15.09 -4.98
N LEU A 186 19.89 15.77 -4.32
CA LEU A 186 20.21 16.60 -3.15
C LEU A 186 20.53 15.67 -1.97
N VAL A 187 21.81 15.48 -1.69
CA VAL A 187 22.31 14.63 -0.62
C VAL A 187 22.39 15.43 0.68
N LEU A 188 21.82 14.88 1.75
CA LEU A 188 21.82 15.48 3.07
C LEU A 188 22.86 14.79 3.95
N THR A 189 23.85 15.52 4.47
CA THR A 189 24.84 15.00 5.42
C THR A 189 24.45 15.46 6.82
N LEU A 190 24.14 14.51 7.71
CA LEU A 190 23.79 14.80 9.10
C LEU A 190 25.06 15.10 9.91
N ALA A 191 24.97 16.09 10.79
CA ALA A 191 26.00 16.35 11.80
C ALA A 191 25.88 15.31 12.94
N PRO A 192 27.00 14.89 13.57
CA PRO A 192 26.95 14.03 14.73
C PRO A 192 26.21 14.74 15.87
N ASN A 193 25.29 14.03 16.53
CA ASN A 193 24.56 14.53 17.69
C ASN A 193 25.29 14.17 19.00
N ASN A 194 24.75 14.61 20.14
CA ASN A 194 25.34 14.36 21.45
C ASN A 194 25.57 12.86 21.74
N PHE A 195 24.70 11.99 21.19
CA PHE A 195 24.84 10.54 21.34
C PHE A 195 25.95 9.98 20.42
N ASP A 196 26.09 10.49 19.20
CA ASP A 196 27.19 10.12 18.30
C ASP A 196 28.56 10.55 18.88
N VAL A 197 28.62 11.68 19.59
CA VAL A 197 29.84 12.18 20.25
C VAL A 197 30.21 11.33 21.48
N ALA A 198 29.23 10.81 22.21
CA ALA A 198 29.49 9.91 23.34
C ALA A 198 30.17 8.58 22.92
N GLY A 199 29.98 8.18 21.66
CA GLY A 199 30.75 7.16 20.95
C GLY A 199 30.63 5.71 21.42
N THR A 200 30.10 5.46 22.61
CA THR A 200 29.97 4.12 23.22
C THR A 200 28.58 3.88 23.79
N ALA A 201 28.06 2.66 23.68
CA ALA A 201 26.73 2.36 24.23
C ALA A 201 26.71 2.48 25.76
N ALA A 202 27.84 2.21 26.42
CA ALA A 202 28.00 2.37 27.87
C ALA A 202 27.75 3.80 28.36
N ALA A 203 28.14 4.81 27.58
CA ALA A 203 27.92 6.22 27.93
C ALA A 203 26.48 6.67 27.66
N ILE A 204 25.84 6.13 26.62
CA ILE A 204 24.51 6.54 26.16
C ILE A 204 23.39 5.85 26.97
N ALA A 205 23.58 4.57 27.30
CA ALA A 205 22.56 3.75 27.93
C ALA A 205 22.04 4.33 29.26
N PRO A 206 22.87 4.81 30.20
CA PRO A 206 22.39 5.40 31.46
C PRO A 206 21.47 6.61 31.28
N GLU A 207 21.73 7.46 30.28
CA GLU A 207 20.96 8.67 30.05
C GLU A 207 19.58 8.40 29.43
N LEU A 208 19.50 7.44 28.50
CA LEU A 208 18.28 7.17 27.73
C LEU A 208 17.42 6.03 28.28
N LEU A 209 18.05 5.05 28.95
CA LEU A 209 17.35 3.94 29.62
C LEU A 209 16.98 4.27 31.07
N SER A 210 17.31 5.46 31.60
CA SER A 210 16.78 5.92 32.89
C SER A 210 15.35 6.46 32.71
N GLY A 211 14.36 5.59 32.89
CA GLY A 211 12.94 5.93 32.84
C GLY A 211 12.43 6.42 34.19
N LYS A 212 11.13 6.76 34.23
CA LYS A 212 10.43 7.12 35.49
C LYS A 212 9.52 5.97 35.90
N HIS A 213 9.51 5.62 37.18
CA HIS A 213 8.47 4.75 37.74
C HIS A 213 7.22 5.58 38.03
N ILE A 214 6.10 5.22 37.43
CA ILE A 214 4.79 5.85 37.67
C ILE A 214 3.80 4.72 37.94
N TYR A 215 3.10 4.77 39.09
CA TYR A 215 2.18 3.71 39.55
C TYR A 215 2.79 2.31 39.63
N GLY A 216 4.07 2.19 40.04
CA GLY A 216 4.75 0.90 40.22
C GLY A 216 5.23 0.24 38.93
N ALA A 217 4.98 0.82 37.75
CA ALA A 217 5.48 0.34 36.46
C ALA A 217 6.59 1.28 35.94
N TYR A 218 7.68 0.71 35.43
CA TYR A 218 8.73 1.47 34.76
C TYR A 218 8.23 2.00 33.41
N ARG A 219 8.29 3.32 33.19
CA ARG A 219 7.99 3.95 31.90
C ARG A 219 9.26 4.47 31.23
N PRO A 220 9.61 3.95 30.04
CA PRO A 220 10.78 4.41 29.31
C PRO A 220 10.62 5.85 28.83
N ARG A 221 11.75 6.53 28.66
CA ARG A 221 11.78 7.85 28.05
C ARG A 221 11.31 7.75 26.60
N ARG A 222 10.45 8.70 26.22
CA ARG A 222 9.92 8.82 24.87
C ARG A 222 10.99 9.38 23.95
N ILE A 223 11.13 8.78 22.77
CA ILE A 223 12.04 9.21 21.72
C ILE A 223 11.31 9.23 20.38
N PHE A 224 11.89 9.95 19.41
CA PHE A 224 11.37 10.02 18.06
C PHE A 224 12.41 9.53 17.07
N VAL A 225 11.99 8.64 16.17
CA VAL A 225 12.87 7.97 15.20
C VAL A 225 12.30 8.08 13.78
N SER A 226 12.97 7.48 12.80
CA SER A 226 12.51 7.43 11.40
C SER A 226 12.47 8.80 10.72
N TRP A 227 13.43 9.67 11.03
CA TRP A 227 13.61 10.95 10.33
C TRP A 227 13.65 10.75 8.80
N PRO A 228 12.99 11.61 7.99
CA PRO A 228 12.30 12.86 8.37
C PRO A 228 10.84 12.69 8.80
N TYR A 229 10.29 11.47 8.71
CA TYR A 229 8.93 11.15 9.13
C TYR A 229 8.92 10.66 10.57
N LEU A 230 9.13 11.58 11.49
CA LEU A 230 9.30 11.26 12.91
C LEU A 230 8.14 10.44 13.47
N LYS A 231 8.50 9.33 14.11
CA LYS A 231 7.58 8.41 14.78
C LYS A 231 7.91 8.33 16.25
N ASP A 232 6.87 8.41 17.05
CA ASP A 232 6.90 8.19 18.48
C ASP A 232 7.35 6.75 18.78
N SER A 233 8.30 6.57 19.68
CA SER A 233 8.91 5.29 20.01
C SER A 233 9.50 5.32 21.42
N VAL A 234 9.77 4.14 21.97
CA VAL A 234 10.50 3.99 23.24
C VAL A 234 11.78 3.22 23.01
N LEU A 235 12.84 3.61 23.71
CA LEU A 235 14.11 2.90 23.67
C LEU A 235 14.02 1.65 24.54
N VAL A 236 14.39 0.50 24.00
CA VAL A 236 14.48 -0.77 24.74
C VAL A 236 15.92 -1.19 25.02
N GLY A 237 16.86 -0.78 24.15
CA GLY A 237 18.26 -1.03 24.38
C GLY A 237 19.19 -0.29 23.43
N VAL A 238 20.47 -0.31 23.74
CA VAL A 238 21.55 0.27 22.94
C VAL A 238 22.60 -0.80 22.72
N SER A 239 23.01 -1.05 21.48
CA SER A 239 24.09 -2.00 21.19
C SER A 239 25.31 -1.32 20.61
N ASP A 240 26.48 -1.86 20.94
CA ASP A 240 27.77 -1.55 20.34
C ASP A 240 28.51 -2.86 20.02
N GLU A 241 29.82 -2.79 19.79
CA GLU A 241 30.68 -3.95 19.53
C GLU A 241 30.85 -4.87 20.76
N SER A 242 30.67 -4.34 21.97
CA SER A 242 30.86 -5.06 23.22
C SER A 242 29.65 -5.92 23.58
N GLY A 243 28.45 -5.45 23.25
CA GLY A 243 27.21 -6.13 23.58
C GLY A 243 25.99 -5.22 23.48
N VAL A 244 24.91 -5.66 24.12
CA VAL A 244 23.61 -4.98 24.16
C VAL A 244 23.34 -4.53 25.59
N TYR A 245 23.13 -3.23 25.79
CA TYR A 245 22.64 -2.65 27.02
C TYR A 245 21.10 -2.59 26.98
N THR A 246 20.44 -3.28 27.90
CA THR A 246 18.97 -3.34 28.02
C THR A 246 18.58 -3.16 29.48
N ILE A 247 17.30 -2.98 29.76
CA ILE A 247 16.78 -2.96 31.12
C ILE A 247 16.39 -4.38 31.52
N ASP A 248 16.57 -4.72 32.80
CA ASP A 248 16.11 -5.98 33.37
C ASP A 248 14.58 -6.14 33.30
N ALA A 249 14.09 -7.36 33.50
CA ALA A 249 12.66 -7.66 33.48
C ALA A 249 11.86 -6.91 34.57
N SER A 250 12.53 -6.48 35.65
CA SER A 250 11.97 -5.64 36.72
C SER A 250 11.88 -4.16 36.35
N GLY A 251 12.47 -3.73 35.24
CA GLY A 251 12.47 -2.35 34.79
C GLY A 251 13.34 -1.42 35.63
N THR A 252 14.27 -1.92 36.44
CA THR A 252 15.00 -1.12 37.44
C THR A 252 16.48 -0.97 37.13
N ASN A 253 17.16 -2.03 36.67
CA ASN A 253 18.60 -1.99 36.42
C ASN A 253 18.93 -2.14 34.94
N ILE A 254 19.98 -1.43 34.52
CA ILE A 254 20.58 -1.60 33.18
C ILE A 254 21.49 -2.81 33.23
N VAL A 255 21.25 -3.76 32.34
CA VAL A 255 22.01 -5.00 32.17
C VAL A 255 22.79 -4.93 30.86
N HIS A 256 24.08 -5.27 30.93
CA HIS A 256 24.92 -5.47 29.75
C HIS A 256 24.94 -6.95 29.36
N VAL A 257 24.38 -7.26 28.20
CA VAL A 257 24.37 -8.60 27.62
C VAL A 257 25.48 -8.66 26.57
N GLN A 258 26.58 -9.33 26.91
CA GLN A 258 27.70 -9.53 25.99
C GLN A 258 27.34 -10.54 24.90
N TYR A 259 27.90 -10.35 23.70
CA TYR A 259 27.72 -11.30 22.60
C TYR A 259 28.34 -12.66 22.93
N ARG A 260 27.57 -13.72 22.70
CA ARG A 260 27.99 -15.10 23.00
C ARG A 260 29.03 -15.61 22.01
N ASN A 261 28.98 -15.13 20.77
CA ASN A 261 29.87 -15.57 19.70
C ASN A 261 30.22 -14.44 18.71
N ALA A 262 31.21 -14.69 17.86
CA ALA A 262 31.61 -13.75 16.80
C ALA A 262 30.51 -13.53 15.74
N GLY A 263 29.59 -14.49 15.58
CA GLY A 263 28.47 -14.38 14.65
C GLY A 263 27.47 -13.28 15.04
N GLU A 264 27.13 -13.18 16.32
CA GLU A 264 26.24 -12.12 16.85
C GLU A 264 26.86 -10.72 16.66
N ARG A 265 28.18 -10.59 16.88
CA ARG A 265 28.92 -9.35 16.57
C ARG A 265 28.81 -8.99 15.08
N GLN A 266 29.03 -9.97 14.21
CA GLN A 266 28.93 -9.76 12.76
C GLN A 266 27.50 -9.38 12.33
N VAL A 267 26.47 -9.95 12.96
CA VAL A 267 25.07 -9.58 12.73
C VAL A 267 24.83 -8.12 13.12
N GLN A 268 25.34 -7.67 14.26
CA GLN A 268 25.21 -6.27 14.68
C GLN A 268 25.90 -5.32 13.68
N SER A 269 27.14 -5.62 13.30
CA SER A 269 27.88 -4.75 12.35
C SER A 269 27.19 -4.72 10.99
N LYS A 270 26.63 -5.86 10.56
CA LYS A 270 25.82 -5.93 9.35
C LYS A 270 24.55 -5.09 9.46
N LEU A 271 23.82 -5.15 10.58
CA LEU A 271 22.62 -4.33 10.79
C LEU A 271 22.93 -2.83 10.75
N PHE A 272 24.07 -2.41 11.33
CA PHE A 272 24.51 -1.03 11.29
C PHE A 272 24.80 -0.57 9.85
N MET A 273 25.57 -1.37 9.10
CA MET A 273 25.88 -1.08 7.70
C MET A 273 24.63 -1.10 6.82
N ASP A 274 23.71 -2.03 7.05
CA ASP A 274 22.43 -2.10 6.33
C ASP A 274 21.58 -0.85 6.61
N ALA A 275 21.55 -0.35 7.86
CA ALA A 275 20.84 0.88 8.21
C ALA A 275 21.43 2.12 7.51
N ILE A 276 22.76 2.25 7.50
CA ILE A 276 23.45 3.36 6.81
C ILE A 276 23.22 3.28 5.30
N ASN A 277 23.47 2.11 4.69
CA ASN A 277 23.31 1.91 3.26
C ASN A 277 21.88 2.16 2.81
N LYS A 278 20.89 1.78 3.64
CA LYS A 278 19.49 2.07 3.37
C LYS A 278 19.25 3.58 3.30
N TYR A 279 19.76 4.35 4.26
CA TYR A 279 19.58 5.81 4.26
C TYR A 279 20.33 6.52 3.13
N GLU A 280 21.53 6.06 2.82
CA GLU A 280 22.33 6.61 1.74
C GLU A 280 21.71 6.30 0.37
N ARG A 281 21.25 5.07 0.14
CA ARG A 281 20.69 4.61 -1.15
C ARG A 281 19.23 4.97 -1.37
N GLU A 282 18.35 4.82 -0.38
CA GLU A 282 16.91 5.05 -0.58
C GLU A 282 16.52 6.51 -0.32
N TYR A 283 17.18 7.17 0.65
CA TYR A 283 16.81 8.52 1.08
C TYR A 283 17.81 9.61 0.66
N GLY A 284 19.00 9.25 0.15
CA GLY A 284 20.05 10.23 -0.18
C GLY A 284 20.59 10.95 1.07
N VAL A 285 20.63 10.26 2.22
CA VAL A 285 21.08 10.81 3.50
C VAL A 285 22.36 10.13 3.94
N VAL A 286 23.42 10.90 4.13
CA VAL A 286 24.70 10.43 4.64
C VAL A 286 24.72 10.61 6.15
N LEU A 287 24.87 9.48 6.85
CA LEU A 287 24.97 9.42 8.31
C LEU A 287 26.45 9.39 8.75
N PRO A 288 26.78 9.88 9.96
CA PRO A 288 28.09 9.67 10.57
C PRO A 288 28.44 8.18 10.67
N LYS A 289 29.70 7.83 10.39
CA LYS A 289 30.19 6.43 10.34
C LYS A 289 31.19 6.11 11.46
N ASP A 290 31.44 7.06 12.37
CA ASP A 290 32.56 7.00 13.31
C ASP A 290 32.38 5.97 14.42
N HIS A 291 31.14 5.70 14.83
CA HIS A 291 30.83 4.77 15.92
C HIS A 291 29.74 3.76 15.52
N HIS A 292 30.02 2.47 15.69
CA HIS A 292 29.13 1.34 15.38
C HIS A 292 28.06 1.12 16.47
N VAL A 293 27.33 2.18 16.83
CA VAL A 293 26.27 2.14 17.85
C VAL A 293 24.89 2.05 17.18
N LEU A 294 24.00 1.23 17.74
CA LEU A 294 22.60 1.15 17.34
C LEU A 294 21.66 1.34 18.53
N MET A 295 20.63 2.14 18.32
CA MET A 295 19.53 2.32 19.26
C MET A 295 18.36 1.43 18.85
N HIS A 296 17.95 0.55 19.75
CA HIS A 296 16.87 -0.41 19.56
C HIS A 296 15.59 0.14 20.16
N VAL A 297 14.57 0.30 19.33
CA VAL A 297 13.35 1.03 19.69
C VAL A 297 12.10 0.23 19.36
N LEU A 298 11.06 0.41 20.19
CA LEU A 298 9.71 -0.07 19.91
C LEU A 298 8.85 1.12 19.46
N PRO A 299 8.29 1.08 18.23
CA PRO A 299 7.44 2.14 17.74
C PRO A 299 6.07 2.14 18.43
N LEU A 300 5.50 3.33 18.62
CA LEU A 300 4.14 3.51 19.10
C LEU A 300 3.15 2.91 18.08
N ARG A 301 2.28 2.02 18.57
CA ARG A 301 1.22 1.42 17.78
C ARG A 301 -0.08 2.21 17.89
N GLY A 302 -0.43 2.62 19.10
CA GLY A 302 -1.70 3.26 19.40
C GLY A 302 -1.95 3.33 20.91
N LEU A 303 -3.23 3.34 21.28
CA LEU A 303 -3.67 3.25 22.67
C LEU A 303 -4.21 1.85 22.94
N GLN A 304 -3.92 1.34 24.13
CA GLN A 304 -4.46 0.10 24.66
C GLN A 304 -5.29 0.41 25.90
N LEU A 305 -6.46 -0.24 25.98
CA LEU A 305 -7.29 -0.23 27.16
C LEU A 305 -6.73 -1.24 28.17
N TYR A 306 -6.42 -0.76 29.36
CA TYR A 306 -5.94 -1.56 30.48
C TYR A 306 -7.12 -2.06 31.34
N PRO A 307 -6.92 -3.11 32.17
CA PRO A 307 -8.00 -3.67 33.00
C PRO A 307 -8.59 -2.67 34.00
N ASP A 308 -7.84 -1.64 34.38
CA ASP A 308 -8.29 -0.54 35.22
C ASP A 308 -9.21 0.45 34.48
N GLY A 309 -9.42 0.28 33.17
CA GLY A 309 -10.21 1.14 32.30
C GLY A 309 -9.43 2.30 31.68
N SER A 310 -8.14 2.46 31.99
CA SER A 310 -7.30 3.52 31.43
C SER A 310 -6.88 3.21 30.00
N LEU A 311 -6.74 4.25 29.17
CA LEU A 311 -6.23 4.17 27.79
C LEU A 311 -4.82 4.73 27.75
N LEU A 312 -3.82 3.85 27.72
CA LEU A 312 -2.41 4.21 27.72
C LEU A 312 -1.75 3.82 26.40
N ARG A 313 -0.59 4.41 26.11
CA ARG A 313 0.17 4.10 24.89
C ARG A 313 0.69 2.67 24.88
N ASP A 314 0.58 2.03 23.72
CA ASP A 314 1.07 0.67 23.45
C ASP A 314 2.20 0.69 22.41
N TYR A 315 3.27 -0.06 22.69
CA TYR A 315 4.51 -0.12 21.91
C TYR A 315 4.84 -1.57 21.54
N GLY A 316 5.16 -1.83 20.27
CA GLY A 316 5.61 -3.16 19.79
C GLY A 316 4.80 -3.76 18.63
N PHE A 317 4.98 -5.06 18.39
CA PHE A 317 4.40 -5.80 17.26
C PHE A 317 3.16 -6.61 17.63
N ALA A 318 2.22 -6.70 16.69
CA ALA A 318 1.02 -7.52 16.82
C ALA A 318 1.33 -9.00 16.51
N GLY A 319 1.88 -9.74 17.47
CA GLY A 319 2.12 -11.17 17.38
C GLY A 319 1.94 -11.85 18.74
N THR A 320 0.99 -12.78 18.81
CA THR A 320 0.63 -13.70 19.91
C THR A 320 1.64 -13.84 21.06
N ASP A 321 1.44 -13.13 22.17
CA ASP A 321 0.86 -13.63 23.43
C ASP A 321 0.69 -12.41 24.36
N ARG A 322 -0.54 -12.15 24.80
CA ARG A 322 -0.94 -10.85 25.38
C ARG A 322 -0.70 -10.73 26.89
N SER A 323 -0.23 -11.80 27.54
CA SER A 323 -0.16 -11.91 29.00
C SER A 323 1.25 -11.90 29.59
N SER A 324 2.31 -11.90 28.77
CA SER A 324 3.69 -12.10 29.28
C SER A 324 4.78 -11.24 28.64
N ASN A 325 4.50 -10.52 27.55
CA ASN A 325 5.51 -9.72 26.87
C ASN A 325 5.64 -8.33 27.50
N SER A 326 6.36 -8.28 28.62
CA SER A 326 7.02 -7.06 29.06
C SER A 326 7.81 -6.45 27.88
N PRO A 327 7.80 -5.12 27.69
CA PRO A 327 8.73 -4.45 26.75
C PRO A 327 10.19 -4.85 26.98
N TRP A 328 10.48 -5.35 28.19
CA TRP A 328 11.78 -5.81 28.70
C TRP A 328 12.04 -7.30 28.46
N ALA A 329 11.38 -7.92 27.48
CA ALA A 329 11.68 -9.29 27.10
C ALA A 329 13.16 -9.44 26.68
N SER A 330 13.69 -10.65 26.85
CA SER A 330 15.05 -10.99 26.44
C SER A 330 15.35 -10.55 25.01
N VAL A 331 16.61 -10.20 24.73
CA VAL A 331 17.10 -9.80 23.39
C VAL A 331 16.68 -10.81 22.30
N ASP A 332 16.63 -12.11 22.66
CA ASP A 332 16.20 -13.20 21.79
C ASP A 332 14.73 -13.07 21.29
N SER A 333 13.89 -12.28 21.96
CA SER A 333 12.47 -12.04 21.64
C SER A 333 12.25 -10.74 20.85
N TRP A 334 13.29 -9.94 20.55
CA TRP A 334 13.12 -8.64 19.92
C TRP A 334 12.55 -8.68 18.50
N THR A 335 12.84 -9.74 17.76
CA THR A 335 12.29 -9.98 16.42
C THR A 335 10.78 -10.19 16.45
N SER A 336 10.24 -10.91 17.43
CA SER A 336 8.80 -11.12 17.57
C SER A 336 8.08 -9.90 18.11
N LEU A 337 8.77 -9.06 18.89
CA LEU A 337 8.26 -7.79 19.43
C LEU A 337 8.35 -6.62 18.44
N GLY A 338 8.99 -6.81 17.28
CA GLY A 338 9.13 -5.79 16.23
C GLY A 338 10.01 -4.61 16.62
N VAL A 339 11.05 -4.86 17.42
CA VAL A 339 12.12 -3.91 17.70
C VAL A 339 12.78 -3.47 16.39
N ARG A 340 13.04 -2.17 16.26
CA ARG A 340 13.74 -1.59 15.11
C ARG A 340 15.02 -0.93 15.58
N SER A 341 16.07 -1.01 14.76
CA SER A 341 17.37 -0.43 15.07
C SER A 341 17.61 0.81 14.23
N TYR A 342 18.06 1.89 14.85
CA TYR A 342 18.45 3.13 14.17
C TYR A 342 19.82 3.61 14.70
N PRO A 343 20.66 4.19 13.83
CA PRO A 343 21.83 4.95 14.27
C PRO A 343 21.44 6.12 15.20
N PRO A 344 22.30 6.50 16.17
CA PRO A 344 22.00 7.56 17.13
C PRO A 344 21.68 8.90 16.47
N SER A 345 22.35 9.26 15.37
CA SER A 345 22.10 10.45 14.55
C SER A 345 20.64 10.65 14.10
N LEU A 346 19.84 9.59 14.05
CA LEU A 346 18.43 9.61 13.63
C LEU A 346 17.43 9.61 14.79
N VAL A 347 17.92 9.59 16.04
CA VAL A 347 17.09 9.53 17.25
C VAL A 347 17.05 10.90 17.93
N LEU A 348 15.83 11.34 18.25
CA LEU A 348 15.56 12.62 18.88
C LEU A 348 14.85 12.41 20.23
N SER A 349 15.45 12.89 21.32
CA SER A 349 14.90 12.83 22.68
C SER A 349 14.15 14.10 23.09
N ASP A 350 14.63 15.27 22.65
CA ASP A 350 14.21 16.58 23.20
C ASP A 350 13.38 17.41 22.21
N LEU A 351 12.37 16.77 21.61
CA LEU A 351 11.38 17.51 20.82
C LEU A 351 10.37 18.18 21.74
N SER A 352 10.17 19.49 21.55
CA SER A 352 9.18 20.28 22.26
C SER A 352 8.02 20.69 21.35
N GLY A 353 6.88 21.05 21.95
CA GLY A 353 5.73 21.60 21.23
C GLY A 353 4.80 20.56 20.59
N SER A 354 4.38 20.83 19.36
CA SER A 354 3.31 20.10 18.64
C SER A 354 3.62 18.62 18.39
N TRP A 355 4.88 18.24 18.22
CA TRP A 355 5.30 16.84 18.01
C TRP A 355 4.99 15.94 19.21
N VAL A 356 5.04 16.51 20.41
CA VAL A 356 4.80 15.78 21.67
C VAL A 356 3.32 15.46 21.82
N ASN A 357 2.43 16.38 21.43
CA ASN A 357 1.01 16.30 21.72
C ASN A 357 0.20 15.96 20.47
N ASN A 358 0.26 14.70 20.03
CA ASN A 358 -0.65 14.17 19.01
C ASN A 358 -1.98 13.77 19.67
N PRO A 359 -3.11 14.45 19.38
CA PRO A 359 -4.40 14.16 20.03
C PRO A 359 -4.89 12.73 19.85
N ARG A 360 -4.44 12.03 18.79
CA ARG A 360 -4.79 10.62 18.54
C ARG A 360 -4.18 9.64 19.55
N PHE A 361 -3.13 10.05 20.24
CA PHE A 361 -2.37 9.24 21.18
C PHE A 361 -2.26 9.92 22.56
N SER A 362 -3.25 10.75 22.87
CA SER A 362 -3.44 11.28 24.22
C SER A 362 -3.87 10.13 25.13
N GLU A 363 -3.18 9.98 26.26
CA GLU A 363 -3.57 9.00 27.27
C GLU A 363 -4.79 9.53 28.02
N HIS A 364 -5.71 8.63 28.36
CA HIS A 364 -6.92 8.95 29.11
C HIS A 364 -7.01 8.06 30.35
N GLU A 365 -7.41 8.66 31.46
CA GLU A 365 -7.74 7.92 32.67
C GLU A 365 -9.00 7.07 32.47
N ALA A 366 -9.27 6.17 33.42
CA ALA A 366 -10.42 5.30 33.39
C ALA A 366 -11.73 6.09 33.30
N ILE A 367 -12.50 5.81 32.26
CA ILE A 367 -13.81 6.42 32.04
C ILE A 367 -14.88 5.51 32.68
N PRO A 368 -15.87 6.05 33.40
CA PRO A 368 -16.98 5.26 33.91
C PRO A 368 -17.67 4.44 32.81
N LEU A 369 -18.09 3.22 33.14
CA LEU A 369 -18.68 2.28 32.18
C LEU A 369 -19.89 2.86 31.43
N GLU A 370 -20.71 3.68 32.10
CA GLU A 370 -21.87 4.38 31.51
C GLU A 370 -21.48 5.28 30.32
N LYS A 371 -20.34 5.95 30.44
CA LYS A 371 -19.85 6.87 29.40
C LYS A 371 -19.00 6.15 28.35
N ALA A 372 -18.31 5.07 28.73
CA ALA A 372 -17.57 4.23 27.80
C ALA A 372 -18.51 3.42 26.89
N PHE A 373 -19.63 2.94 27.44
CA PHE A 373 -20.64 2.13 26.78
C PHE A 373 -22.02 2.77 26.96
N PRO A 374 -22.31 3.88 26.26
CA PRO A 374 -23.60 4.53 26.38
C PRO A 374 -24.72 3.61 25.87
N GLU A 375 -25.91 3.78 26.42
CA GLU A 375 -27.10 3.07 25.95
C GLU A 375 -27.26 3.23 24.44
N SER A 376 -27.72 2.18 23.80
CA SER A 376 -27.84 2.08 22.35
C SER A 376 -26.55 2.09 21.52
N SER A 377 -25.37 2.10 22.15
CA SER A 377 -24.11 1.88 21.45
C SER A 377 -24.01 0.47 20.88
N ARG A 378 -23.32 0.35 19.73
CA ARG A 378 -23.08 -0.94 19.06
C ARG A 378 -21.76 -1.51 19.55
N ILE A 379 -21.77 -2.78 19.94
CA ILE A 379 -20.62 -3.50 20.50
C ILE A 379 -20.45 -4.85 19.83
N PHE A 380 -19.31 -5.50 20.06
CA PHE A 380 -19.07 -6.90 19.71
C PHE A 380 -18.82 -7.69 20.98
N PHE A 381 -19.42 -8.87 21.08
CA PHE A 381 -19.25 -9.75 22.23
C PHE A 381 -17.97 -10.58 22.09
N LEU A 382 -17.10 -10.56 23.11
CA LEU A 382 -15.83 -11.30 23.12
C LEU A 382 -15.77 -12.39 24.20
N GLY A 383 -16.90 -12.74 24.82
CA GLY A 383 -16.93 -13.79 25.85
C GLY A 383 -16.72 -15.18 25.26
N ASN A 384 -16.30 -16.11 26.13
CA ASN A 384 -16.01 -17.50 25.78
C ASN A 384 -17.30 -18.34 25.64
N THR A 385 -18.20 -17.90 24.77
CA THR A 385 -19.49 -18.55 24.45
C THR A 385 -19.60 -18.69 22.93
N PRO A 386 -20.55 -19.48 22.39
CA PRO A 386 -20.72 -19.58 20.93
C PRO A 386 -21.07 -18.26 20.24
N LEU A 387 -21.38 -17.20 21.00
CA LEU A 387 -21.70 -15.87 20.49
C LEU A 387 -20.45 -14.98 20.30
N TYR A 388 -19.23 -15.50 20.48
CA TYR A 388 -17.99 -14.75 20.23
C TYR A 388 -17.99 -14.09 18.85
N GLY A 389 -17.73 -12.79 18.79
CA GLY A 389 -17.75 -12.00 17.56
C GLY A 389 -19.15 -11.55 17.11
N SER A 390 -20.21 -11.89 17.84
CA SER A 390 -21.57 -11.42 17.52
C SER A 390 -21.72 -9.93 17.77
N PRO A 391 -22.35 -9.17 16.86
CA PRO A 391 -22.71 -7.78 17.10
C PRO A 391 -23.83 -7.70 18.15
N GLY A 392 -23.80 -6.66 18.97
CA GLY A 392 -24.78 -6.41 20.00
C GLY A 392 -25.02 -4.92 20.22
N LYS A 393 -25.98 -4.62 21.08
CA LYS A 393 -26.37 -3.27 21.48
C LYS A 393 -26.43 -3.19 23.00
N VAL A 394 -25.91 -2.10 23.57
CA VAL A 394 -26.03 -1.84 25.02
C VAL A 394 -27.47 -1.45 25.34
N ILE A 395 -28.09 -2.14 26.29
CA ILE A 395 -29.48 -1.89 26.73
C ILE A 395 -29.57 -1.21 28.08
N GLY A 396 -28.52 -1.28 28.89
CA GLY A 396 -28.47 -0.67 30.21
C GLY A 396 -27.19 -1.03 30.96
N HIS A 397 -27.17 -0.70 32.24
CA HIS A 397 -26.02 -0.91 33.12
C HIS A 397 -26.47 -1.61 34.40
N GLY A 398 -25.72 -2.63 34.82
CA GLY A 398 -25.98 -3.35 36.05
C GLY A 398 -25.38 -2.61 37.25
N HIS A 399 -26.15 -2.41 38.30
CA HIS A 399 -25.75 -1.72 39.52
C HIS A 399 -25.51 -2.69 40.68
N ASP A 400 -24.50 -2.42 41.52
CA ASP A 400 -24.29 -3.11 42.80
C ASP A 400 -25.28 -2.61 43.88
N SER A 401 -25.28 -3.26 45.06
CA SER A 401 -26.09 -2.85 46.22
C SER A 401 -25.86 -1.39 46.66
N ASN A 402 -24.70 -0.83 46.32
CA ASN A 402 -24.30 0.55 46.62
C ASN A 402 -24.58 1.52 45.45
N GLY A 403 -25.29 1.09 44.40
CA GLY A 403 -25.68 1.91 43.25
C GLY A 403 -24.58 2.17 42.21
N THR A 404 -23.36 1.64 42.41
CA THR A 404 -22.25 1.78 41.46
C THR A 404 -22.46 0.84 40.27
N VAL A 405 -22.20 1.30 39.05
CA VAL A 405 -22.27 0.46 37.85
C VAL A 405 -21.10 -0.53 37.81
N VAL A 406 -21.42 -1.83 37.76
CA VAL A 406 -20.44 -2.95 37.76
C VAL A 406 -20.49 -3.74 36.44
N GLY A 407 -21.56 -3.60 35.66
CA GLY A 407 -21.74 -4.37 34.43
C GLY A 407 -22.47 -3.61 33.33
N VAL A 408 -22.39 -4.13 32.12
CA VAL A 408 -23.10 -3.62 30.94
C VAL A 408 -24.10 -4.67 30.50
N ASP A 409 -25.38 -4.33 30.52
CA ASP A 409 -26.43 -5.17 29.98
C ASP A 409 -26.48 -4.99 28.47
N MET A 410 -26.48 -6.11 27.75
CA MET A 410 -26.38 -6.10 26.29
C MET A 410 -27.37 -7.04 25.64
N GLN A 411 -27.96 -6.58 24.55
CA GLN A 411 -28.74 -7.39 23.63
C GLN A 411 -27.83 -7.83 22.49
N LEU A 412 -27.59 -9.14 22.38
CA LEU A 412 -26.78 -9.71 21.32
C LEU A 412 -27.67 -10.16 20.16
N GLN A 413 -27.24 -9.87 18.94
CA GLN A 413 -27.85 -10.47 17.76
C GLN A 413 -27.29 -11.89 17.63
N ALA A 414 -28.11 -12.89 17.92
CA ALA A 414 -27.74 -14.27 17.65
C ALA A 414 -27.58 -14.45 16.13
N ILE A 415 -26.35 -14.60 15.65
CA ILE A 415 -26.08 -15.04 14.28
C ILE A 415 -26.38 -16.54 14.24
N THR A 416 -27.66 -16.86 14.29
CA THR A 416 -28.18 -18.19 13.95
C THR A 416 -28.41 -18.20 12.45
N ASP A 417 -27.36 -18.03 11.67
CA ASP A 417 -27.43 -18.45 10.28
C ASP A 417 -27.08 -19.94 10.30
N PRO A 418 -28.06 -20.86 10.10
CA PRO A 418 -27.78 -22.27 10.04
C PRO A 418 -26.86 -22.61 8.86
N SER A 419 -26.57 -21.68 7.95
CA SER A 419 -25.57 -21.85 6.89
C SER A 419 -24.20 -21.28 7.25
N ALA A 420 -24.10 -20.23 8.08
CA ALA A 420 -22.80 -19.64 8.50
C ALA A 420 -22.23 -20.26 9.80
N PHE A 421 -23.11 -20.79 10.66
CA PHE A 421 -22.79 -21.56 11.86
C PHE A 421 -23.18 -23.03 11.74
N LYS A 422 -23.51 -23.50 10.53
CA LYS A 422 -23.35 -24.93 10.25
C LYS A 422 -21.88 -25.25 10.49
N THR A 423 -21.68 -26.41 11.05
CA THR A 423 -20.44 -27.11 11.30
C THR A 423 -19.49 -27.16 10.09
N GLU A 424 -19.82 -26.57 8.93
CA GLU A 424 -18.99 -26.38 7.73
C GLU A 424 -17.79 -25.42 7.93
N ASN A 425 -17.75 -24.53 8.93
CA ASN A 425 -16.52 -23.74 9.16
C ASN A 425 -15.47 -24.47 10.03
N PHE A 426 -15.83 -25.54 10.74
CA PHE A 426 -14.86 -26.38 11.46
C PHE A 426 -14.74 -27.77 10.86
N LEU A 427 -15.83 -28.44 10.47
CA LEU A 427 -15.80 -29.65 9.64
C LEU A 427 -15.48 -29.31 8.20
N GLY A 428 -15.93 -28.21 7.61
CA GLY A 428 -15.54 -27.87 6.24
C GLY A 428 -14.17 -27.21 6.18
N VAL A 429 -13.65 -26.54 7.22
CA VAL A 429 -12.22 -26.17 7.29
C VAL A 429 -11.35 -27.37 7.69
N ASN A 430 -11.80 -28.29 8.56
CA ASN A 430 -11.05 -29.52 8.85
C ASN A 430 -11.16 -30.52 7.70
N ALA A 431 -12.29 -30.64 7.01
CA ALA A 431 -12.47 -31.47 5.83
C ALA A 431 -11.91 -30.80 4.58
N LEU A 432 -11.95 -29.47 4.40
CA LEU A 432 -11.13 -28.81 3.38
C LEU A 432 -9.67 -28.92 3.73
N SER A 433 -9.25 -28.72 4.99
CA SER A 433 -7.83 -28.81 5.32
C SER A 433 -7.35 -30.25 5.25
N GLN A 434 -8.17 -31.25 5.58
CA GLN A 434 -7.88 -32.66 5.32
C GLN A 434 -7.95 -32.96 3.82
N TYR A 435 -8.90 -32.42 3.06
CA TYR A 435 -8.98 -32.53 1.59
C TYR A 435 -7.81 -31.83 0.92
N VAL A 436 -7.32 -30.70 1.42
CA VAL A 436 -6.15 -29.95 0.93
C VAL A 436 -4.86 -30.66 1.36
N ARG A 437 -4.83 -31.26 2.56
CA ARG A 437 -3.72 -32.11 3.03
C ARG A 437 -3.66 -33.46 2.30
N SER A 438 -4.79 -34.00 1.83
CA SER A 438 -4.88 -35.27 1.09
C SER A 438 -4.82 -35.09 -0.43
N SER A 439 -5.40 -34.01 -0.97
CA SER A 439 -5.28 -33.54 -2.37
C SER A 439 -4.02 -32.71 -2.60
N ASN A 440 -3.08 -32.75 -1.67
CA ASN A 440 -1.87 -31.95 -1.67
C ASN A 440 -1.08 -32.31 -2.93
N SER A 441 -1.19 -31.47 -3.96
CA SER A 441 -0.36 -31.59 -5.15
C SER A 441 1.08 -31.64 -4.65
N VAL A 442 1.79 -32.74 -4.91
CA VAL A 442 3.08 -32.97 -4.27
C VAL A 442 4.05 -31.96 -4.86
N TYR A 443 4.38 -30.92 -4.07
CA TYR A 443 5.32 -29.89 -4.51
C TYR A 443 6.72 -30.48 -4.52
N LYS A 444 7.25 -30.67 -5.72
CA LYS A 444 8.58 -31.24 -5.96
C LYS A 444 9.60 -30.10 -6.12
N PRO A 445 10.81 -30.23 -5.54
CA PRO A 445 11.90 -29.27 -5.79
C PRO A 445 12.24 -29.14 -7.28
N SER A 446 12.67 -27.96 -7.71
CA SER A 446 12.99 -27.67 -9.12
C SER A 446 13.92 -28.70 -9.78
N TYR A 447 14.92 -29.21 -9.07
CA TYR A 447 15.85 -30.21 -9.62
C TYR A 447 15.18 -31.58 -9.89
N VAL A 448 14.16 -31.96 -9.12
CA VAL A 448 13.37 -33.19 -9.34
C VAL A 448 12.50 -33.01 -10.57
N VAL A 449 11.86 -31.85 -10.69
CA VAL A 449 10.98 -31.49 -11.81
C VAL A 449 11.75 -31.44 -13.12
N ALA A 450 12.94 -30.83 -13.11
CA ALA A 450 13.82 -30.79 -14.28
C ALA A 450 14.17 -32.19 -14.79
N ARG A 451 14.48 -33.13 -13.87
CA ARG A 451 14.74 -34.54 -14.21
C ARG A 451 13.51 -35.26 -14.76
N GLN A 452 12.33 -35.03 -14.18
CA GLN A 452 11.09 -35.70 -14.60
C GLN A 452 10.61 -35.24 -15.99
N VAL A 453 10.76 -33.96 -16.31
CA VAL A 453 10.39 -33.40 -17.63
C VAL A 453 11.51 -33.60 -18.67
N GLY A 454 12.73 -33.93 -18.22
CA GLY A 454 13.90 -34.11 -19.07
C GLY A 454 14.36 -32.79 -19.70
N ILE A 455 14.55 -31.75 -18.89
CA ILE A 455 15.09 -30.44 -19.31
C ILE A 455 16.16 -29.98 -18.32
N SER A 456 17.11 -29.15 -18.76
CA SER A 456 18.09 -28.56 -17.85
C SER A 456 17.45 -27.71 -16.73
N PRO A 457 18.02 -27.67 -15.51
CA PRO A 457 17.48 -26.84 -14.42
C PRO A 457 17.44 -25.34 -14.75
N LEU A 458 18.36 -24.87 -15.59
CA LEU A 458 18.38 -23.49 -16.07
C LEU A 458 17.20 -23.22 -17.01
N LEU A 459 16.96 -24.08 -18.00
CA LEU A 459 15.80 -23.96 -18.89
C LEU A 459 14.49 -24.04 -18.11
N LEU A 460 14.36 -24.95 -17.14
CA LEU A 460 13.20 -24.99 -16.25
C LEU A 460 13.01 -23.64 -15.54
N SER A 461 14.09 -23.04 -15.03
CA SER A 461 14.04 -21.74 -14.37
C SER A 461 13.55 -20.63 -15.31
N CYS A 462 14.03 -20.62 -16.56
CA CYS A 462 13.65 -19.63 -17.57
C CYS A 462 12.21 -19.82 -18.04
N ILE A 463 11.82 -21.04 -18.45
CA ILE A 463 10.50 -21.33 -19.01
C ILE A 463 9.37 -21.18 -17.99
N THR A 464 9.64 -21.47 -16.72
CA THR A 464 8.68 -21.23 -15.62
C THR A 464 8.60 -19.76 -15.22
N SER A 465 9.54 -18.93 -15.66
CA SER A 465 9.51 -17.48 -15.46
C SER A 465 8.94 -16.75 -16.68
N ARG A 466 9.00 -15.41 -16.71
CA ARG A 466 8.65 -14.61 -17.89
C ARG A 466 9.84 -14.51 -18.83
N MET A 467 10.13 -15.58 -19.55
CA MET A 467 11.15 -15.58 -20.59
C MET A 467 10.67 -14.80 -21.82
N MET A 468 11.55 -13.96 -22.37
CA MET A 468 11.29 -13.15 -23.56
C MET A 468 12.33 -13.48 -24.64
N ILE A 469 11.91 -13.65 -25.88
CA ILE A 469 12.79 -13.81 -27.07
C ILE A 469 12.64 -12.62 -28.02
N SER A 470 13.66 -12.34 -28.83
CA SER A 470 13.62 -11.23 -29.80
C SER A 470 12.90 -11.63 -31.09
N GLU A 471 11.99 -10.76 -31.56
CA GLU A 471 11.27 -10.86 -32.84
C GLU A 471 11.69 -9.66 -33.70
N GLY A 472 12.80 -9.77 -34.44
CA GLY A 472 13.31 -8.69 -35.30
C GLY A 472 13.56 -7.36 -34.55
N ASP A 473 13.57 -6.25 -35.30
CA ASP A 473 13.91 -4.88 -34.84
C ASP A 473 13.17 -4.46 -33.55
N ASN A 474 13.81 -4.77 -32.42
CA ASN A 474 13.49 -4.32 -31.07
C ASN A 474 12.16 -4.80 -30.46
N THR A 475 11.45 -5.75 -31.08
CA THR A 475 10.25 -6.35 -30.45
C THR A 475 10.59 -7.63 -29.70
N ARG A 476 9.91 -7.87 -28.57
CA ARG A 476 10.15 -9.04 -27.71
C ARG A 476 8.86 -9.81 -27.46
N ILE A 477 8.91 -11.13 -27.54
CA ILE A 477 7.79 -12.03 -27.32
C ILE A 477 7.95 -12.79 -26.03
N GLN A 478 6.88 -12.88 -25.24
CA GLN A 478 6.85 -13.75 -24.07
C GLN A 478 6.64 -15.20 -24.50
N VAL A 479 7.58 -16.08 -24.12
CA VAL A 479 7.51 -17.53 -24.35
C VAL A 479 7.55 -18.34 -23.04
N GLY A 480 7.82 -17.68 -21.92
CA GLY A 480 7.74 -18.34 -20.61
C GLY A 480 6.31 -18.40 -20.07
N LEU A 481 6.00 -19.50 -19.36
CA LEU A 481 4.72 -19.80 -18.73
C LEU A 481 4.37 -18.85 -17.58
N GLY A 482 5.33 -18.10 -17.03
CA GLY A 482 5.06 -17.11 -15.99
C GLY A 482 4.50 -17.71 -14.68
N LEU A 483 4.94 -18.91 -14.30
CA LEU A 483 4.55 -19.58 -13.05
C LEU A 483 5.25 -18.99 -11.82
N LYS A 484 6.46 -18.47 -11.99
CA LYS A 484 7.27 -17.84 -10.93
C LYS A 484 7.82 -16.48 -11.35
N PHE A 485 7.90 -15.54 -10.40
CA PHE A 485 8.50 -14.22 -10.59
C PHE A 485 9.36 -13.84 -9.39
N GLU A 486 10.67 -14.16 -9.43
CA GLU A 486 11.59 -13.88 -8.32
C GLU A 486 11.66 -12.38 -8.00
N ALA A 487 11.91 -11.55 -9.04
CA ALA A 487 12.05 -10.10 -8.88
C ALA A 487 10.79 -9.43 -8.31
N LYS A 488 9.60 -9.94 -8.65
CA LYS A 488 8.32 -9.41 -8.15
C LYS A 488 7.84 -10.10 -6.87
N ARG A 489 8.53 -11.15 -6.42
CA ARG A 489 8.11 -12.04 -5.33
C ARG A 489 6.69 -12.61 -5.51
N LEU A 490 6.33 -12.92 -6.75
CA LEU A 490 5.02 -13.49 -7.12
C LEU A 490 5.15 -14.96 -7.53
N LYS A 491 4.06 -15.70 -7.35
CA LYS A 491 3.90 -17.11 -7.75
C LYS A 491 2.48 -17.33 -8.24
N VAL A 492 2.30 -18.30 -9.12
CA VAL A 492 0.96 -18.78 -9.52
C VAL A 492 0.50 -19.84 -8.52
N PRO A 493 -0.58 -19.59 -7.74
CA PRO A 493 -1.10 -20.54 -6.77
C PRO A 493 -1.48 -21.86 -7.43
N GLY A 494 -1.23 -22.98 -6.75
CA GLY A 494 -1.50 -24.32 -7.29
C GLY A 494 -0.42 -24.85 -8.25
N TYR A 495 0.44 -24.00 -8.82
CA TYR A 495 1.48 -24.39 -9.78
C TYR A 495 2.90 -24.28 -9.19
N ALA A 496 3.22 -23.16 -8.54
CA ALA A 496 4.56 -22.89 -8.01
C ALA A 496 4.50 -22.39 -6.56
N ARG A 497 5.51 -22.73 -5.76
CA ARG A 497 5.73 -22.12 -4.42
C ARG A 497 7.21 -21.88 -4.15
N ARG A 498 7.49 -20.85 -3.36
CA ARG A 498 8.82 -20.55 -2.82
C ARG A 498 8.93 -21.18 -1.43
N ALA A 499 9.86 -22.13 -1.27
CA ALA A 499 10.26 -22.71 0.01
C ALA A 499 11.63 -22.11 0.43
N PRO A 500 12.08 -22.29 1.69
CA PRO A 500 13.38 -21.77 2.15
C PRO A 500 14.56 -22.26 1.29
N ASN A 501 14.49 -23.50 0.80
CA ASN A 501 15.51 -24.16 -0.01
C ASN A 501 15.39 -23.92 -1.54
N GLY A 502 14.40 -23.14 -2.01
CA GLY A 502 14.25 -22.81 -3.43
C GLY A 502 12.81 -22.83 -3.94
N TRP A 503 12.65 -22.88 -5.26
CA TRP A 503 11.35 -23.03 -5.92
C TRP A 503 10.91 -24.49 -6.00
N GLN A 504 9.63 -24.73 -5.78
CA GLN A 504 9.00 -26.04 -5.89
C GLN A 504 7.76 -25.92 -6.78
N PHE A 505 7.45 -26.97 -7.54
CA PHE A 505 6.35 -27.02 -8.49
C PHE A 505 5.43 -28.22 -8.20
N SER A 506 4.13 -28.04 -8.42
CA SER A 506 3.12 -29.09 -8.25
C SER A 506 3.05 -30.01 -9.47
N ASP A 507 2.38 -31.16 -9.33
CA ASP A 507 2.15 -32.07 -10.46
C ASP A 507 1.38 -31.39 -11.62
N CYS A 508 0.44 -30.47 -11.34
CA CYS A 508 -0.22 -29.69 -12.38
C CYS A 508 0.75 -28.82 -13.20
N ALA A 509 1.79 -28.27 -12.56
CA ALA A 509 2.84 -27.54 -13.29
C ALA A 509 3.72 -28.47 -14.12
N LEU A 510 3.97 -29.69 -13.65
CA LEU A 510 4.69 -30.71 -14.43
C LEU A 510 3.91 -31.05 -15.69
N ASP A 511 2.62 -31.34 -15.55
CA ASP A 511 1.73 -31.67 -16.67
C ASP A 511 1.66 -30.52 -17.68
N LEU A 512 1.57 -29.27 -17.20
CA LEU A 512 1.58 -28.09 -18.07
C LEU A 512 2.90 -27.94 -18.84
N ILE A 513 4.05 -28.10 -18.18
CA ILE A 513 5.36 -28.01 -18.83
C ILE A 513 5.55 -29.16 -19.82
N ALA A 514 5.10 -30.38 -19.47
CA ALA A 514 5.16 -31.53 -20.37
C ALA A 514 4.29 -31.32 -21.62
N LYS A 515 3.06 -30.81 -21.46
CA LYS A 515 2.18 -30.40 -22.58
C LYS A 515 2.84 -29.31 -23.43
N TYR A 516 3.48 -28.34 -22.79
CA TYR A 516 4.15 -27.26 -23.51
C TYR A 516 5.32 -27.78 -24.36
N LYS A 517 6.16 -28.65 -23.77
CA LYS A 517 7.28 -29.30 -24.45
C LYS A 517 6.81 -30.18 -25.62
N ALA A 518 5.70 -30.90 -25.45
CA ALA A 518 5.13 -31.72 -26.50
C ALA A 518 4.53 -30.89 -27.65
N ALA A 519 3.95 -29.72 -27.35
CA ALA A 519 3.37 -28.84 -28.36
C ALA A 519 4.43 -28.08 -29.19
N PHE A 520 5.57 -27.74 -28.59
CA PHE A 520 6.64 -26.95 -29.24
C PHE A 520 8.05 -27.52 -28.97
N PRO A 521 8.37 -28.74 -29.43
CA PRO A 521 9.63 -29.41 -29.10
C PRO A 521 10.88 -28.70 -29.64
N GLU A 522 10.82 -28.16 -30.86
CA GLU A 522 11.94 -27.46 -31.51
C GLU A 522 12.33 -26.18 -30.76
N MET A 523 11.34 -25.47 -30.23
CA MET A 523 11.56 -24.30 -29.38
C MET A 523 12.30 -24.70 -28.10
N PHE A 524 11.93 -25.81 -27.45
CA PHE A 524 12.64 -26.27 -26.26
C PHE A 524 14.10 -26.66 -26.55
N ALA A 525 14.38 -27.24 -27.72
CA ALA A 525 15.74 -27.57 -28.14
C ALA A 525 16.60 -26.30 -28.34
N CYS A 526 16.09 -25.32 -29.08
CA CYS A 526 16.78 -24.04 -29.27
C CYS A 526 16.97 -23.26 -27.96
N LEU A 527 15.93 -23.19 -27.11
CA LEU A 527 16.05 -22.51 -25.82
C LEU A 527 17.05 -23.21 -24.90
N GLU A 528 17.21 -24.53 -24.99
CA GLU A 528 18.21 -25.28 -24.22
C GLU A 528 19.64 -24.92 -24.65
N GLU A 529 19.90 -24.77 -25.94
CA GLU A 529 21.19 -24.32 -26.47
C GLU A 529 21.47 -22.86 -26.13
N ALA A 530 20.48 -21.98 -26.30
CA ALA A 530 20.61 -20.56 -25.96
C ALA A 530 20.88 -20.35 -24.46
N CYS A 531 20.19 -21.11 -23.59
CA CYS A 531 20.45 -21.09 -22.15
C CYS A 531 21.86 -21.57 -21.79
N LYS A 532 22.40 -22.58 -22.48
CA LYS A 532 23.78 -23.04 -22.25
C LYS A 532 24.81 -21.99 -22.66
N ASN A 533 24.57 -21.29 -23.76
CA ASN A 533 25.47 -20.27 -24.31
C ASN A 533 25.26 -18.86 -23.70
N ASN A 534 24.29 -18.72 -22.78
CA ASN A 534 23.88 -17.46 -22.16
C ASN A 534 23.54 -16.36 -23.20
N SER A 535 23.01 -16.76 -24.36
CA SER A 535 22.62 -15.88 -25.46
C SER A 535 21.11 -15.59 -25.44
N ILE A 536 20.71 -14.44 -25.99
CA ILE A 536 19.29 -14.14 -26.19
C ILE A 536 18.84 -14.89 -27.44
N ALA A 537 17.98 -15.89 -27.25
CA ALA A 537 17.43 -16.67 -28.34
C ALA A 537 16.58 -15.79 -29.29
N SER A 538 16.78 -15.97 -30.59
CA SER A 538 15.97 -15.32 -31.63
C SER A 538 14.78 -16.19 -32.04
N THR A 539 13.66 -15.57 -32.40
CA THR A 539 12.53 -16.30 -33.02
C THR A 539 12.94 -17.06 -34.28
N ALA A 540 13.93 -16.55 -35.02
CA ALA A 540 14.43 -17.18 -36.24
C ALA A 540 15.20 -18.48 -35.98
N GLU A 541 15.82 -18.61 -34.81
CA GLU A 541 16.59 -19.80 -34.40
C GLU A 541 15.70 -20.85 -33.72
N CYS A 542 14.69 -20.39 -32.97
CA CYS A 542 13.85 -21.28 -32.15
C CYS A 542 12.58 -21.79 -32.81
N LEU A 543 12.22 -21.25 -33.98
CA LEU A 543 11.11 -21.73 -34.82
C LEU A 543 11.59 -21.84 -36.27
N PRO A 544 12.55 -22.74 -36.58
CA PRO A 544 13.01 -22.94 -37.95
C PRO A 544 11.88 -23.56 -38.77
N LEU A 545 11.48 -22.91 -39.86
CA LEU A 545 10.57 -23.52 -40.83
C LEU A 545 11.36 -24.46 -41.74
N HIS A 546 10.77 -25.60 -42.09
CA HIS A 546 11.12 -26.31 -43.31
C HIS A 546 11.08 -25.33 -44.49
N GLU A 547 12.12 -25.36 -45.32
CA GLU A 547 12.28 -24.46 -46.47
C GLU A 547 11.00 -24.42 -47.31
N ASP A 548 10.46 -23.21 -47.52
CA ASP A 548 9.33 -22.82 -48.41
C ASP A 548 8.05 -22.25 -47.73
N ALA A 549 8.14 -21.22 -46.86
CA ALA A 549 7.05 -20.22 -46.66
C ALA A 549 7.40 -19.10 -45.64
N GLU A 550 7.67 -17.86 -46.09
CA GLU A 550 7.69 -16.68 -45.20
C GLU A 550 6.36 -16.32 -44.48
N PRO A 551 5.14 -16.62 -44.98
CA PRO A 551 3.90 -16.26 -44.26
C PRO A 551 3.64 -17.05 -42.96
N ASP A 552 4.36 -18.16 -42.71
CA ASP A 552 4.08 -19.06 -41.58
C ASP A 552 4.84 -18.74 -40.27
N LYS A 553 5.91 -17.92 -40.28
CA LYS A 553 6.62 -17.56 -39.03
C LYS A 553 5.74 -16.76 -38.08
N ARG A 554 4.93 -15.85 -38.63
CA ARG A 554 3.95 -15.06 -37.87
C ARG A 554 2.75 -15.91 -37.44
N SER A 555 2.45 -17.03 -38.10
CA SER A 555 1.33 -17.90 -37.75
C SER A 555 1.69 -18.77 -36.54
N GLU A 556 2.87 -19.39 -36.51
CA GLU A 556 3.37 -20.19 -35.38
C GLU A 556 3.64 -19.35 -34.12
N VAL A 557 4.22 -18.16 -34.27
CA VAL A 557 4.36 -17.20 -33.15
C VAL A 557 2.99 -16.80 -32.57
N LYS A 558 1.97 -16.60 -33.43
CA LYS A 558 0.61 -16.32 -32.97
C LYS A 558 0.00 -17.55 -32.28
N ARG A 559 0.23 -18.75 -32.80
CA ARG A 559 -0.21 -20.03 -32.20
C ARG A 559 0.40 -20.20 -30.81
N LEU A 560 1.69 -19.92 -30.64
CA LEU A 560 2.37 -19.94 -29.36
C LEU A 560 1.79 -18.92 -28.37
N LYS A 561 1.65 -17.66 -28.80
CA LYS A 561 1.04 -16.58 -27.97
C LYS A 561 -0.37 -16.94 -27.53
N GLN A 562 -1.15 -17.55 -28.42
CA GLN A 562 -2.51 -17.99 -28.15
C GLN A 562 -2.52 -19.19 -27.19
N TRP A 563 -1.64 -20.19 -27.40
CA TRP A 563 -1.52 -21.36 -26.52
C TRP A 563 -1.17 -20.98 -25.08
N ILE A 564 -0.20 -20.07 -24.89
CA ILE A 564 0.20 -19.55 -23.56
C ILE A 564 -0.90 -18.69 -22.92
N LYS A 565 -1.79 -18.10 -23.73
CA LYS A 565 -2.91 -17.30 -23.22
C LYS A 565 -4.08 -18.18 -22.80
N ASP A 566 -4.29 -19.29 -23.50
CA ASP A 566 -5.40 -20.22 -23.29
C ASP A 566 -5.13 -21.22 -22.16
N ASN A 567 -3.86 -21.50 -21.84
CA ASN A 567 -3.41 -22.40 -20.76
C ASN A 567 -2.67 -21.62 -19.67
#